data_AF-A0A2D0JJ84-F1
#
_entry.id   AF-A0A2D0JJ84-F1
#
_cell.length_a   1.000
_cell.length_b   1.000
_cell.length_c   1.000
_cell.angle_alpha   90.00
_cell.angle_beta   90.00
_cell.angle_gamma   90.00
#
_symmetry.space_group_name_H-M   'P 1'
#
loop_
_entity.id
_entity.type
_entity.pdbx_description
1 polymer ?
#
loop_
_entity_poly.entity_id
_entity_poly.type
_entity_poly.pdbx_seq_one_letter_code
_entity_poly.pdbx_strand_id
1 'polypeptide(L)' 'MKKLTVTLLGLNENNTAGSVTFKVWQRDKLLIEDTLKGKVSERYSKVYDIDGSNEPVRIEHNRNDLPSLKITARIA' A
#
# COMPACT_ATOMS: atom_id res chain seq x y z
N MET A 1 -18.66 -7.03 3.00
CA MET A 1 -17.18 -6.98 2.83
C MET A 1 -16.88 -6.36 1.48
N LYS A 2 -15.94 -5.40 1.45
CA LYS A 2 -15.49 -4.73 0.23
C LYS A 2 -14.08 -5.15 -0.11
N LYS A 3 -13.66 -4.92 -1.36
CA LYS A 3 -12.30 -5.25 -1.81
C LYS A 3 -11.48 -3.97 -1.91
N LEU A 4 -10.33 -3.96 -1.26
CA LEU A 4 -9.34 -2.90 -1.38
C LEU A 4 -8.16 -3.43 -2.19
N THR A 5 -7.90 -2.83 -3.34
CA THR A 5 -6.70 -3.10 -4.12
C THR A 5 -5.65 -2.07 -3.77
N VAL A 6 -4.51 -2.51 -3.24
CA VAL A 6 -3.34 -1.67 -3.00
C VAL A 6 -2.31 -1.96 -4.07
N THR A 7 -1.80 -0.91 -4.71
CA THR A 7 -0.78 -0.98 -5.75
C THR A 7 0.46 -0.22 -5.31
N LEU A 8 1.62 -0.88 -5.37
CA LEU A 8 2.92 -0.32 -5.12
C LEU A 8 3.68 -0.19 -6.44
N LEU A 9 4.29 0.97 -6.67
CA LEU A 9 5.11 1.30 -7.83
C LEU A 9 6.47 1.83 -7.39
N GLY A 10 7.49 1.60 -8.21
CA GLY A 10 8.80 2.24 -8.04
C GLY A 10 9.73 1.56 -7.04
N LEU A 11 9.48 0.29 -6.74
CA LEU A 11 10.46 -0.62 -6.15
C LEU A 11 11.33 -1.20 -7.27
N ASN A 12 12.58 -0.73 -7.36
CA ASN A 12 13.56 -1.20 -8.34
C ASN A 12 14.81 -1.75 -7.65
N GLU A 13 15.70 -2.34 -8.44
CA GLU A 13 16.97 -2.92 -7.98
C GLU A 13 17.86 -1.92 -7.22
N ASN A 14 17.84 -0.65 -7.64
CA ASN A 14 18.62 0.43 -7.03
C ASN A 14 18.06 0.93 -5.69
N ASN A 15 16.76 0.72 -5.46
CA ASN A 15 16.03 1.14 -4.26
C ASN A 15 15.36 -0.06 -3.60
N THR A 16 16.10 -1.17 -3.48
CA THR A 16 15.60 -2.41 -2.87
C THR A 16 15.24 -2.14 -1.41
N ALA A 17 13.98 -1.77 -1.18
CA ALA A 17 13.42 -1.69 0.14
C ALA A 17 13.35 -3.12 0.68
N GLY A 18 14.28 -3.52 1.56
CA GLY A 18 14.23 -4.84 2.20
C GLY A 18 12.87 -5.15 2.84
N SER A 19 12.11 -4.10 3.18
CA SER A 19 10.66 -4.16 3.38
C SER A 19 10.02 -2.77 3.22
N VAL A 20 8.73 -2.75 2.91
CA VAL A 20 7.84 -1.58 2.98
C VAL A 20 6.67 -1.92 3.88
N THR A 21 6.45 -1.14 4.93
CA THR A 21 5.24 -1.23 5.75
C THR A 21 4.33 -0.07 5.39
N PHE A 22 3.05 -0.36 5.16
CA PHE A 22 2.06 0.65 4.87
C PHE A 22 0.75 0.39 5.62
N LYS A 23 0.01 1.49 5.84
CA LYS A 23 -1.29 1.52 6.48
C LYS A 23 -2.29 2.19 5.56
N VAL A 24 -3.49 1.64 5.49
CA VAL A 24 -4.61 2.28 4.79
C VAL A 24 -5.68 2.62 5.80
N TRP A 25 -5.97 3.91 5.90
CA TRP A 25 -6.94 4.49 6.80
C TRP A 25 -8.16 4.96 6.03
N GLN A 26 -9.33 4.85 6.63
CA GLN A 26 -10.54 5.53 6.18
C GLN A 26 -11.03 6.41 7.33
N ARG A 27 -10.87 7.73 7.17
CA ARG A 27 -10.96 8.68 8.29
C ARG A 27 -10.01 8.24 9.41
N ASP A 28 -10.55 7.92 10.59
CA ASP A 28 -9.79 7.47 11.76
C ASP A 28 -9.77 5.94 11.93
N LYS A 29 -10.46 5.19 11.05
CA LYS A 29 -10.49 3.72 11.08
C LYS A 29 -9.32 3.15 10.28
N LEU A 30 -8.48 2.35 10.93
CA LEU A 30 -7.49 1.54 10.22
C LEU A 30 -8.23 0.41 9.48
N LEU A 31 -8.11 0.37 8.15
CA LEU A 31 -8.68 -0.70 7.34
C LEU A 31 -7.74 -1.90 7.30
N ILE A 32 -6.46 -1.64 7.02
CA ILE A 32 -5.41 -2.66 6.95
C ILE A 32 -4.05 -2.06 7.32
N GLU A 33 -3.17 -2.92 7.83
CA GLU A 33 -1.73 -2.71 7.95
C GLU A 33 -1.06 -3.93 7.34
N ASP A 34 -0.08 -3.72 6.45
CA ASP A 34 0.67 -4.82 5.86
C ASP A 34 2.14 -4.43 5.66
N THR A 35 2.99 -5.45 5.67
CA THR A 35 4.41 -5.32 5.39
C THR A 35 4.78 -6.21 4.22
N LEU A 36 5.16 -5.58 3.12
CA LEU A 36 5.65 -6.30 1.96
C LEU A 36 7.16 -6.44 2.06
N LYS A 37 7.61 -7.68 1.96
CA LYS A 37 9.02 -8.09 1.88
C LYS A 37 9.23 -8.72 0.52
N GLY A 38 10.23 -8.28 -0.23
CA GLY A 38 10.52 -8.88 -1.51
C GLY A 38 11.44 -8.04 -2.38
N LYS A 39 12.00 -8.69 -3.40
CA LYS A 39 12.78 -8.04 -4.45
C LYS A 39 11.89 -7.77 -5.66
N VAL A 40 12.09 -6.58 -6.22
CA VAL A 40 11.83 -6.14 -7.60
C VAL A 40 10.51 -6.61 -8.22
N SER A 41 9.55 -5.69 -8.24
CA SER A 41 8.55 -5.61 -9.30
C SER A 41 8.28 -4.13 -9.57
N GLU A 42 8.30 -3.70 -10.84
CA GLU A 42 7.97 -2.32 -11.22
C GLU A 42 6.57 -1.92 -10.72
N ARG A 43 5.69 -2.92 -10.62
CA ARG A 43 4.33 -2.83 -10.11
C ARG A 43 3.96 -4.09 -9.34
N TYR A 44 3.52 -3.91 -8.11
CA TYR A 44 2.91 -4.96 -7.30
C TYR A 44 1.50 -4.54 -6.91
N SER A 45 0.54 -5.46 -6.96
CA SER A 45 -0.81 -5.23 -6.48
C SER A 45 -1.27 -6.37 -5.59
N LYS A 46 -1.94 -6.04 -4.49
CA LYS A 46 -2.58 -7.02 -3.60
C LYS A 46 -3.99 -6.55 -3.25
N VAL A 47 -4.90 -7.52 -3.16
CA VAL A 47 -6.31 -7.28 -2.82
C VAL A 47 -6.54 -7.74 -1.39
N TYR A 48 -7.26 -6.93 -0.62
CA TYR A 48 -7.63 -7.18 0.76
C TYR A 48 -9.15 -7.13 0.89
N ASP A 49 -9.71 -8.06 1.66
CA ASP A 49 -11.09 -7.95 2.11
C ASP A 49 -11.14 -7.00 3.31
N ILE A 50 -11.91 -5.93 3.20
CA ILE A 50 -12.03 -4.89 4.21
C ILE A 50 -13.48 -4.71 4.65
N ASP A 51 -13.63 -4.28 5.90
CA ASP A 51 -14.87 -3.72 6.42
C ASP A 51 -14.78 -2.18 6.37
N GLY A 52 -15.01 -1.62 5.18
CA GLY A 52 -14.96 -0.19 4.91
C GLY A 52 -16.15 0.29 4.07
N SER A 53 -16.21 1.60 3.87
CA SER A 53 -17.20 2.28 3.01
C SER A 53 -16.57 2.73 1.69
N ASN A 54 -17.33 3.43 0.83
CA ASN A 54 -16.81 4.03 -0.42
C ASN A 54 -16.12 5.39 -0.19
N GLU A 55 -15.86 5.77 1.06
CA GLU A 55 -15.18 7.01 1.40
C GLU A 55 -13.70 6.98 0.97
N PRO A 56 -13.10 8.15 0.72
CA PRO A 56 -11.67 8.28 0.43
C PRO A 56 -10.80 7.60 1.49
N VAL A 57 -9.69 7.02 1.03
CA VAL A 57 -8.68 6.40 1.89
C VAL A 57 -7.41 7.20 1.91
N ARG A 58 -6.70 7.14 3.04
CA ARG A 58 -5.40 7.76 3.25
C ARG A 58 -4.36 6.67 3.45
N ILE A 59 -3.19 6.83 2.83
CA ILE A 59 -2.10 5.86 2.90
C ILE A 59 -0.95 6.49 3.66
N GLU A 60 -0.37 5.71 4.57
CA GLU A 60 0.89 6.05 5.25
C GLU A 60 1.89 4.92 5.01
N HIS A 61 3.17 5.25 4.87
CA HIS A 61 4.23 4.24 4.75
C HIS A 61 5.51 4.68 5.44
N ASN A 62 6.34 3.69 5.81
CA ASN A 62 7.61 3.94 6.51
C ASN A 62 8.78 4.30 5.59
N ARG A 63 8.60 4.25 4.26
CA ARG A 63 9.66 4.50 3.28
C ARG A 63 9.62 5.89 2.65
N ASN A 64 9.60 6.93 3.49
CA ASN A 64 9.69 8.32 3.03
C ASN A 64 11.06 8.66 2.43
N ASP A 65 12.06 7.82 2.67
CA ASP A 65 13.39 7.85 2.06
C ASP A 65 13.39 7.49 0.56
N LEU A 66 12.30 6.86 0.07
CA LEU A 66 12.19 6.40 -1.33
C LEU A 66 11.23 7.28 -2.13
N PRO A 67 11.70 8.34 -2.81
CA PRO A 67 10.84 9.22 -3.59
C PRO A 67 10.24 8.54 -4.83
N SER A 68 10.84 7.43 -5.29
CA SER A 68 10.29 6.62 -6.38
C SER A 68 9.11 5.77 -5.94
N LEU A 69 8.98 5.48 -4.63
CA LEU A 69 7.92 4.64 -4.11
C LEU A 69 6.58 5.38 -4.16
N LYS A 70 5.62 4.81 -4.87
CA LYS A 70 4.24 5.28 -4.86
C LYS A 70 3.33 4.14 -4.44
N ILE A 71 2.54 4.38 -3.40
CA ILE A 71 1.52 3.44 -2.95
C ILE A 71 0.16 4.09 -3.21
N THR A 72 -0.71 3.37 -3.91
CA THR A 72 -2.10 3.78 -4.16
C THR A 72 -3.05 2.71 -3.68
N ALA A 73 -4.28 3.10 -3.33
CA ALA A 73 -5.29 2.20 -2.82
C ALA A 73 -6.64 2.57 -3.42
N ARG A 74 -7.40 1.55 -3.85
CA ARG A 74 -8.72 1.71 -4.46
C ARG A 74 -9.69 0.71 -3.87
N ILE A 75 -10.84 1.19 -3.42
CA ILE A 75 -11.96 0.36 -2.99
C ILE A 75 -12.82 0.03 -4.23
N ALA A 76 -13.18 -1.25 -4.37
CA ALA A 76 -14.13 -1.77 -5.34
C ALA A 76 -15.44 -2.16 -4.64
#